data_AF-A0A381US39-F1
#
_entry.id   AF-A0A381US39-F1
#
_cell.length_a   1.000
_cell.length_b   1.000
_cell.length_c   1.000
_cell.angle_alpha   90.00
_cell.angle_beta   90.00
_cell.angle_gamma   90.00
#
_symmetry.space_group_name_H-M   'P 1'
#
loop_
_entity.id
_entity.type
_entity.pdbx_description
1 polymer ?
#
loop_
_entity_poly.entity_id
_entity_poly.type
_entity_poly.pdbx_seq_one_letter_code
_entity_poly.pdbx_strand_id
1 'polypeptide(L)'
;MKTFEHYAPDSIEELLEMLKSKPNAKLIAGGTDLLLQMKQGTAQPETVISLKNVEELRGFSVSKNGYRLGAGMTLRGITRSNELTQNFPGLVYAAGVVASEQIRTLATLGGNICNASPSADMVPPLIALDAVVQLVSNQGQRDLSLSDFFKGPGESVLKSGEIMHSIFLPQPSGNMIYSKHAPRKFMDLAVVGVAVRLAKKN
;
A
#
# COMPACT_ATOMS: atom_id res chain seq x y z
N MET A 1 -9.67 22.22 9.08
CA MET A 1 -9.64 21.67 7.71
C MET A 1 -10.44 22.58 6.81
N LYS A 2 -9.95 22.88 5.60
CA LYS A 2 -10.71 23.60 4.59
C LYS A 2 -11.84 22.70 4.05
N THR A 3 -12.87 23.31 3.49
CA THR A 3 -13.91 22.60 2.73
C THR A 3 -13.30 21.99 1.47
N PHE A 4 -13.75 20.79 1.11
CA PHE A 4 -13.34 20.06 -0.09
C PHE A 4 -14.54 19.27 -0.63
N GLU A 5 -14.53 19.00 -1.93
CA GLU A 5 -15.47 18.08 -2.57
C GLU A 5 -15.06 16.63 -2.31
N HIS A 6 -16.05 15.76 -2.09
CA HIS A 6 -15.81 14.34 -1.83
C HIS A 6 -16.60 13.47 -2.80
N TYR A 7 -15.88 12.55 -3.46
CA TYR A 7 -16.45 11.55 -4.37
C TYR A 7 -16.13 10.14 -3.89
N ALA A 8 -16.96 9.16 -4.24
CA ALA A 8 -16.77 7.76 -3.89
C ALA A 8 -17.24 6.88 -5.07
N PRO A 9 -16.42 6.74 -6.12
CA PRO A 9 -16.74 5.86 -7.25
C PRO A 9 -16.83 4.40 -6.81
N ASP A 10 -17.67 3.63 -7.50
CA ASP A 10 -17.93 2.23 -7.18
C ASP A 10 -17.07 1.25 -8.00
N SER A 11 -16.33 1.74 -9.00
CA SER A 11 -15.41 0.92 -9.81
C SER A 11 -14.12 1.64 -10.19
N ILE A 12 -13.15 0.88 -10.69
CA ILE A 12 -11.90 1.42 -11.23
C ILE A 12 -12.16 2.30 -12.44
N GLU A 13 -13.06 1.92 -13.33
CA GLU A 13 -13.38 2.69 -14.53
C GLU A 13 -13.96 4.06 -14.17
N GLU A 14 -14.89 4.12 -13.21
CA GLU A 14 -15.48 5.37 -12.75
C GLU A 14 -14.42 6.26 -12.07
N LEU A 15 -13.57 5.67 -11.22
CA LEU A 15 -12.45 6.36 -10.59
C LEU A 15 -11.51 6.98 -11.63
N LEU A 16 -11.13 6.22 -12.65
CA LEU A 16 -10.23 6.69 -13.70
C LEU A 16 -10.90 7.80 -14.53
N GLU A 17 -12.19 7.69 -14.85
CA GLU A 17 -12.93 8.76 -15.54
C GLU A 17 -12.97 10.05 -14.71
N MET A 18 -13.23 9.96 -13.40
CA MET A 18 -13.19 11.11 -12.50
C MET A 18 -11.81 11.78 -12.49
N LEU A 19 -10.73 11.00 -12.48
CA LEU A 19 -9.36 11.51 -12.48
C LEU A 19 -8.99 12.28 -13.76
N LYS A 20 -9.68 12.07 -14.90
CA LYS A 20 -9.51 12.93 -16.09
C LYS A 20 -9.94 14.36 -15.82
N SER A 21 -11.11 14.52 -15.20
CA SER A 21 -11.69 15.83 -14.90
C SER A 21 -11.10 16.49 -13.66
N LYS A 22 -10.45 15.71 -12.78
CA LYS A 22 -9.92 16.18 -11.49
C LYS A 22 -8.46 15.73 -11.30
N PRO A 23 -7.51 16.19 -12.14
CA PRO A 23 -6.12 15.72 -12.13
C PRO A 23 -5.35 16.04 -10.83
N ASN A 24 -5.86 16.99 -10.04
CA ASN A 24 -5.28 17.39 -8.74
C ASN A 24 -5.99 16.76 -7.54
N ALA A 25 -6.98 15.88 -7.76
CA ALA A 25 -7.67 15.21 -6.67
C ALA A 25 -6.70 14.35 -5.83
N LYS A 26 -6.89 14.36 -4.52
CA LYS A 26 -6.20 13.41 -3.64
C LYS A 26 -7.06 12.18 -3.43
N LEU A 27 -6.43 11.02 -3.62
CA LEU A 27 -7.08 9.74 -3.35
C LEU A 27 -7.03 9.45 -1.86
N ILE A 28 -8.14 8.96 -1.31
CA ILE A 28 -8.23 8.51 0.08
C ILE A 28 -8.63 7.03 0.13
N ALA A 29 -7.78 6.22 0.76
CA ALA A 29 -8.11 4.83 1.10
C ALA A 29 -8.55 4.77 2.57
N GLY A 30 -7.70 4.27 3.47
CA GLY A 30 -7.95 4.24 4.92
C GLY A 30 -7.98 5.60 5.61
N GLY A 31 -7.44 6.64 4.97
CA GLY A 31 -7.39 7.99 5.54
C GLY A 31 -6.43 8.20 6.71
N THR A 32 -5.65 7.18 7.10
CA THR A 32 -4.76 7.21 8.27
C THR A 32 -3.65 8.25 8.17
N ASP A 33 -3.22 8.58 6.95
CA ASP A 33 -2.20 9.60 6.68
C ASP A 33 -2.82 10.88 6.13
N LEU A 34 -3.62 10.80 5.05
CA LEU A 34 -4.17 11.99 4.38
C LEU A 34 -5.03 12.85 5.31
N LEU A 35 -5.90 12.26 6.13
CA LEU A 35 -6.74 13.06 7.04
C LEU A 35 -5.91 13.75 8.13
N LEU A 36 -4.80 13.14 8.56
CA LEU A 36 -3.87 13.76 9.50
C LEU A 36 -3.14 14.94 8.84
N GLN A 37 -2.65 14.75 7.61
CA GLN A 37 -2.02 15.82 6.82
C GLN A 37 -3.00 16.99 6.60
N MET A 38 -4.28 16.70 6.34
CA MET A 38 -5.33 17.71 6.20
C MET A 38 -5.62 18.46 7.50
N LYS A 39 -5.62 17.75 8.65
CA LYS A 39 -5.77 18.37 9.97
C LYS A 39 -4.59 19.26 10.34
N GLN A 40 -3.37 18.86 9.97
CA GLN A 40 -2.14 19.61 10.18
C GLN A 40 -1.93 20.75 9.17
N GLY A 41 -2.73 20.79 8.10
CA GLY A 41 -2.64 21.81 7.05
C GLY A 41 -1.53 21.57 6.03
N THR A 42 -0.80 20.44 6.13
CA THR A 42 0.26 20.04 5.18
C THR A 42 -0.31 19.50 3.87
N ALA A 43 -1.58 19.10 3.85
CA ALA A 43 -2.35 18.82 2.64
C ALA A 43 -3.66 19.60 2.66
N GLN A 44 -4.00 20.29 1.57
CA GLN A 44 -5.24 21.07 1.47
C GLN A 44 -5.88 20.84 0.09
N PRO A 45 -6.29 19.60 -0.23
CA PRO A 45 -6.90 19.32 -1.52
C PRO A 45 -8.28 19.97 -1.64
N GLU A 46 -8.62 20.44 -2.83
CA GLU A 46 -9.98 20.91 -3.17
C GLU A 46 -10.92 19.72 -3.43
N THR A 47 -10.38 18.60 -3.89
CA THR A 47 -11.12 17.37 -4.17
C THR A 47 -10.45 16.17 -3.50
N VAL A 48 -11.26 15.36 -2.84
CA VAL A 48 -10.88 14.05 -2.31
C VAL A 48 -11.74 12.96 -2.96
N ILE A 49 -11.11 11.92 -3.50
CA ILE A 49 -11.81 10.77 -4.09
C ILE A 49 -11.53 9.53 -3.25
N SER A 50 -12.59 8.95 -2.68
CA SER A 50 -12.55 7.75 -1.87
C SER A 50 -12.40 6.51 -2.72
N LEU A 51 -11.42 5.69 -2.39
CA LEU A 51 -11.19 4.36 -2.94
C LEU A 51 -12.00 3.29 -2.20
N LYS A 52 -12.80 3.68 -1.19
CA LYS A 52 -13.45 2.74 -0.29
C LYS A 52 -14.34 1.77 -1.05
N ASN A 53 -15.15 2.23 -2.02
CA ASN A 53 -16.16 1.40 -2.67
C ASN A 53 -15.63 0.54 -3.83
N VAL A 54 -14.42 0.81 -4.31
CA VAL A 54 -13.80 0.09 -5.43
C VAL A 54 -13.38 -1.32 -4.98
N GLU A 55 -14.21 -2.33 -5.28
CA GLU A 55 -14.01 -3.72 -4.84
C GLU A 55 -12.78 -4.37 -5.50
N GLU A 56 -12.43 -3.96 -6.71
CA GLU A 56 -11.30 -4.46 -7.49
C GLU A 56 -9.95 -4.22 -6.80
N LEU A 57 -9.89 -3.23 -5.91
CA LEU A 57 -8.71 -2.93 -5.09
C LEU A 57 -8.62 -3.80 -3.84
N ARG A 58 -9.62 -4.61 -3.51
CA ARG A 58 -9.67 -5.32 -2.22
C ARG A 58 -9.23 -6.78 -2.34
N GLY A 59 -8.89 -7.37 -1.20
CA GLY A 59 -8.54 -8.77 -1.08
C GLY A 59 -7.28 -9.15 -1.85
N PHE A 60 -7.19 -10.40 -2.25
CA PHE A 60 -6.10 -10.93 -3.07
C PHE A 60 -6.57 -12.15 -3.86
N SER A 61 -5.83 -12.50 -4.90
CA SER A 61 -6.01 -13.73 -5.67
C SER A 61 -4.72 -14.54 -5.71
N VAL A 62 -4.89 -15.86 -5.88
CA VAL A 62 -3.78 -16.82 -5.95
C VAL A 62 -3.80 -17.49 -7.33
N SER A 63 -2.62 -17.60 -7.93
CA SER A 63 -2.42 -18.26 -9.22
C SER A 63 -1.18 -19.16 -9.16
N LYS A 64 -0.91 -19.90 -10.23
CA LYS A 64 0.34 -20.68 -10.36
C LYS A 64 1.59 -19.82 -10.33
N ASN A 65 1.49 -18.55 -10.70
CA ASN A 65 2.63 -17.64 -10.78
C ASN A 65 2.92 -16.92 -9.45
N GLY A 66 1.94 -16.85 -8.54
CA GLY A 66 2.07 -16.14 -7.28
C GLY A 66 0.76 -15.51 -6.84
N TYR A 67 0.88 -14.51 -5.97
CA TYR A 67 -0.21 -13.85 -5.27
C TYR A 67 -0.35 -12.42 -5.77
N ARG A 68 -1.58 -11.96 -6.03
CA ARG A 68 -1.88 -10.57 -6.37
C ARG A 68 -2.74 -9.97 -5.27
N LEU A 69 -2.17 -9.06 -4.49
CA LEU A 69 -2.83 -8.36 -3.40
C LEU A 69 -3.37 -7.03 -3.94
N GLY A 70 -4.65 -6.76 -3.72
CA GLY A 70 -5.25 -5.48 -4.10
C GLY A 70 -4.67 -4.34 -3.26
N ALA A 71 -4.47 -3.16 -3.86
CA ALA A 71 -3.91 -2.00 -3.17
C ALA A 71 -4.79 -1.47 -2.02
N GLY A 72 -6.08 -1.74 -2.07
CA GLY A 72 -7.07 -1.48 -1.03
C GLY A 72 -7.15 -2.56 0.07
N MET A 73 -6.38 -3.65 -0.02
CA MET A 73 -6.32 -4.65 1.05
C MET A 73 -5.80 -4.01 2.34
N THR A 74 -6.56 -4.13 3.44
CA THR A 74 -6.17 -3.53 4.71
C THR A 74 -5.03 -4.32 5.36
N LEU A 75 -4.21 -3.64 6.15
CA LEU A 75 -3.13 -4.31 6.88
C LEU A 75 -3.68 -5.33 7.88
N ARG A 76 -4.86 -5.07 8.46
CA ARG A 76 -5.60 -6.08 9.25
C ARG A 76 -6.05 -7.27 8.41
N GLY A 77 -6.49 -7.04 7.17
CA GLY A 77 -6.80 -8.13 6.24
C GLY A 77 -5.60 -9.04 5.99
N ILE A 78 -4.40 -8.45 5.90
CA ILE A 78 -3.14 -9.20 5.79
C ILE A 78 -2.88 -10.02 7.07
N THR A 79 -2.97 -9.39 8.24
CA THR A 79 -2.66 -10.07 9.52
C THR A 79 -3.66 -11.14 9.92
N ARG A 80 -4.87 -11.15 9.34
CA ARG A 80 -5.93 -12.13 9.63
C ARG A 80 -6.05 -13.22 8.56
N SER A 81 -5.26 -13.16 7.49
CA SER A 81 -5.31 -14.17 6.43
C SER A 81 -4.48 -15.39 6.80
N ASN A 82 -5.15 -16.54 7.00
CA ASN A 82 -4.48 -17.83 7.22
C ASN A 82 -3.57 -18.19 6.03
N GLU A 83 -4.05 -17.94 4.82
CA GLU A 83 -3.32 -18.17 3.56
C GLU A 83 -2.01 -17.37 3.52
N LEU A 84 -2.05 -16.07 3.83
CA LEU A 84 -0.84 -15.25 3.85
C LEU A 84 0.05 -15.56 5.06
N THR A 85 -0.53 -16.01 6.17
CA THR A 85 0.25 -16.42 7.35
C THR A 85 1.07 -17.67 7.07
N GLN A 86 0.50 -18.63 6.34
CA GLN A 86 1.20 -19.86 5.97
C GLN A 86 2.29 -19.61 4.91
N ASN A 87 2.01 -18.76 3.93
CA ASN A 87 2.90 -18.58 2.77
C ASN A 87 3.89 -17.40 2.90
N PHE A 88 3.52 -16.34 3.63
CA PHE A 88 4.34 -15.14 3.82
C PHE A 88 4.37 -14.69 5.30
N PRO A 89 4.79 -15.55 6.24
CA PRO A 89 4.71 -15.26 7.67
C PRO A 89 5.45 -13.98 8.07
N GLY A 90 6.61 -13.69 7.48
CA GLY A 90 7.34 -12.46 7.76
C GLY A 90 6.61 -11.19 7.27
N LEU A 91 5.85 -11.27 6.16
CA LEU A 91 5.07 -10.14 5.64
C LEU A 91 3.89 -9.87 6.56
N VAL A 92 3.23 -10.93 7.01
CA VAL A 92 2.16 -10.88 8.01
C VAL A 92 2.69 -10.29 9.33
N TYR A 93 3.88 -10.69 9.78
CA TYR A 93 4.52 -10.11 10.96
C TYR A 93 4.77 -8.61 10.78
N ALA A 94 5.33 -8.20 9.64
CA ALA A 94 5.56 -6.78 9.33
C ALA A 94 4.26 -5.97 9.36
N ALA A 95 3.18 -6.49 8.77
CA ALA A 95 1.87 -5.86 8.85
C ALA A 95 1.38 -5.76 10.31
N GLY A 96 1.65 -6.75 11.15
CA GLY A 96 1.25 -6.79 12.56
C GLY A 96 1.96 -5.78 13.46
N VAL A 97 3.15 -5.33 13.10
CA VAL A 97 3.91 -4.32 13.87
C VAL A 97 3.67 -2.87 13.40
N VAL A 98 2.88 -2.68 12.34
CA VAL A 98 2.45 -1.35 11.89
C VAL A 98 1.45 -0.79 12.88
N ALA A 99 1.82 0.32 13.54
CA ALA A 99 0.94 1.13 14.38
C ALA A 99 0.06 0.30 15.35
N SER A 100 -1.20 0.71 15.56
CA SER A 100 -2.19 0.01 16.38
C SER A 100 -3.16 -0.82 15.53
N GLU A 101 -3.92 -1.71 16.16
CA GLU A 101 -4.96 -2.51 15.48
C GLU A 101 -6.02 -1.61 14.80
N GLN A 102 -6.37 -0.48 15.42
CA GLN A 102 -7.30 0.50 14.87
C GLN A 102 -6.76 1.10 13.56
N ILE A 103 -5.48 1.47 13.54
CA ILE A 103 -4.83 1.96 12.32
C ILE A 103 -4.80 0.86 11.26
N ARG A 104 -4.38 -0.37 11.60
CA ARG A 104 -4.31 -1.48 10.64
C ARG A 104 -5.66 -1.88 10.05
N THR A 105 -6.76 -1.63 10.78
CA THR A 105 -8.11 -1.90 10.30
C THR A 105 -8.48 -0.98 9.12
N LEU A 106 -7.91 0.22 9.07
CA LEU A 106 -8.18 1.22 8.04
C LEU A 106 -7.06 1.32 7.01
N ALA A 107 -5.80 1.30 7.44
CA ALA A 107 -4.63 1.43 6.59
C ALA A 107 -4.62 0.34 5.53
N THR A 108 -4.43 0.75 4.27
CA THR A 108 -4.36 -0.17 3.13
C THR A 108 -2.91 -0.37 2.70
N LEU A 109 -2.64 -1.50 2.05
CA LEU A 109 -1.32 -1.84 1.53
C LEU A 109 -0.82 -0.77 0.55
N GLY A 110 -1.65 -0.41 -0.43
CA GLY A 110 -1.35 0.65 -1.38
C GLY A 110 -1.24 2.02 -0.74
N GLY A 111 -2.06 2.34 0.28
CA GLY A 111 -1.93 3.59 1.02
C GLY A 111 -0.58 3.69 1.74
N ASN A 112 -0.15 2.60 2.38
CA ASN A 112 1.15 2.51 3.05
C ASN A 112 2.31 2.72 2.07
N ILE A 113 2.26 2.08 0.90
CA ILE A 113 3.29 2.19 -0.14
C ILE A 113 3.28 3.59 -0.79
N CYS A 114 2.12 4.08 -1.23
CA CYS A 114 1.98 5.36 -1.92
C CYS A 114 2.30 6.57 -1.03
N ASN A 115 2.20 6.44 0.30
CA ASN A 115 2.68 7.46 1.23
C ASN A 115 4.20 7.67 1.15
N ALA A 116 4.94 6.67 0.63
CA ALA A 116 6.39 6.73 0.41
C ALA A 116 7.19 7.18 1.64
N SER A 117 6.72 6.79 2.83
CA SER A 117 7.42 7.08 4.08
C SER A 117 8.68 6.20 4.19
N PRO A 118 9.86 6.78 4.47
CA PRO A 118 11.08 6.00 4.69
C PRO A 118 10.99 4.98 5.84
N SER A 119 10.06 5.19 6.78
CA SER A 119 9.83 4.31 7.93
C SER A 119 8.69 3.31 7.72
N ALA A 120 8.20 3.12 6.49
CA ALA A 120 7.08 2.23 6.21
C ALA A 120 7.46 0.75 6.39
N ASP A 121 6.92 0.10 7.44
CA ASP A 121 7.26 -1.29 7.78
C ASP A 121 6.93 -2.31 6.69
N MET A 122 5.95 -2.04 5.82
CA MET A 122 5.58 -2.97 4.74
C MET A 122 6.56 -2.96 3.56
N VAL A 123 7.30 -1.87 3.36
CA VAL A 123 8.12 -1.70 2.16
C VAL A 123 9.32 -2.66 2.12
N PRO A 124 10.16 -2.79 3.19
CA PRO A 124 11.30 -3.68 3.14
C PRO A 124 10.94 -5.16 2.89
N PRO A 125 9.92 -5.76 3.57
CA PRO A 125 9.48 -7.13 3.28
C PRO A 125 9.04 -7.34 1.84
N LEU A 126 8.29 -6.39 1.28
CA LEU A 126 7.82 -6.49 -0.10
C LEU A 126 8.98 -6.40 -1.09
N ILE A 127 9.95 -5.51 -0.87
CA ILE A 127 11.17 -5.45 -1.69
C ILE A 127 11.96 -6.76 -1.58
N ALA A 128 12.15 -7.29 -0.37
CA ALA A 128 12.84 -8.58 -0.17
C ALA A 128 12.12 -9.78 -0.80
N LEU A 129 10.82 -9.64 -1.05
CA LEU A 129 9.99 -10.62 -1.76
C LEU A 129 9.93 -10.38 -3.28
N ASP A 130 10.71 -9.45 -3.82
CA ASP A 130 10.69 -9.04 -5.23
C ASP A 130 9.29 -8.61 -5.71
N ALA A 131 8.57 -7.87 -4.86
CA ALA A 131 7.23 -7.42 -5.18
C ALA A 131 7.20 -6.53 -6.42
N VAL A 132 6.20 -6.74 -7.27
CA VAL A 132 5.93 -5.92 -8.46
C VAL A 132 4.62 -5.17 -8.25
N VAL A 133 4.63 -3.85 -8.42
CA VAL A 133 3.40 -3.05 -8.33
C VAL A 133 2.81 -2.82 -9.71
N GLN A 134 1.49 -2.93 -9.80
CA GLN A 134 0.73 -2.58 -11.00
C GLN A 134 0.10 -1.21 -10.82
N LEU A 135 0.42 -0.32 -11.74
CA LEU A 135 -0.15 1.02 -11.84
C LEU A 135 -1.12 1.06 -13.01
N VAL A 136 -2.30 1.65 -12.81
CA VAL A 136 -3.31 1.80 -13.86
C VAL A 136 -3.72 3.26 -14.00
N SER A 137 -4.09 3.63 -15.23
CA SER A 137 -4.59 4.96 -15.59
C SER A 137 -5.48 4.85 -16.82
N ASN A 138 -6.08 5.96 -17.25
CA ASN A 138 -6.79 6.02 -18.53
C ASN A 138 -5.90 5.79 -19.77
N GLN A 139 -4.58 5.90 -19.62
CA GLN A 139 -3.62 5.67 -20.71
C GLN A 139 -3.16 4.21 -20.78
N GLY A 140 -3.65 3.36 -19.88
CA GLY A 140 -3.28 1.95 -19.78
C GLY A 140 -2.67 1.60 -18.43
N GLN A 141 -1.99 0.46 -18.41
CA GLN A 141 -1.40 -0.13 -17.21
C GLN A 141 0.09 -0.38 -17.39
N ARG A 142 0.85 -0.32 -16.30
CA ARG A 142 2.26 -0.71 -16.28
C ARG A 142 2.64 -1.37 -14.96
N ASP A 143 3.56 -2.31 -15.06
CA ASP A 143 4.13 -3.02 -13.92
C ASP A 143 5.57 -2.56 -13.72
N LEU A 144 6.03 -2.50 -12.47
CA LEU A 144 7.41 -2.20 -12.12
C LEU A 144 7.79 -2.85 -10.79
N SER A 145 9.08 -3.09 -10.58
CA SER A 145 9.58 -3.49 -9.27
C SER A 145 9.22 -2.46 -8.21
N LEU A 146 8.82 -2.90 -7.03
CA LEU A 146 8.58 -1.99 -5.91
C LEU A 146 9.85 -1.20 -5.52
N SER A 147 11.04 -1.76 -5.74
CA SER A 147 12.30 -1.02 -5.51
C SER A 147 12.39 0.26 -6.34
N ASP A 148 11.80 0.26 -7.52
CA ASP A 148 11.89 1.34 -8.50
C ASP A 148 10.71 2.33 -8.37
N PHE A 149 9.82 2.08 -7.41
CA PHE A 149 8.64 2.91 -7.19
C PHE A 149 8.97 4.24 -6.50
N PHE A 150 10.01 4.26 -5.66
CA PHE A 150 10.34 5.40 -4.78
C PHE A 150 11.40 6.30 -5.41
N LYS A 151 11.19 7.62 -5.35
CA LYS A 151 12.19 8.63 -5.74
C LYS A 151 12.85 9.30 -4.54
N GLY A 152 12.17 9.30 -3.40
CA GLY A 152 12.61 9.94 -2.17
C GLY A 152 11.53 9.92 -1.10
N PRO A 153 11.77 10.51 0.09
CA PRO A 153 10.78 10.60 1.15
C PRO A 153 9.50 11.31 0.69
N GLY A 154 8.36 10.61 0.73
CA GLY A 154 7.07 11.14 0.28
C GLY A 154 6.91 11.25 -1.24
N GLU A 155 7.89 10.75 -2.01
CA GLU A 155 7.93 10.89 -3.48
C GLU A 155 8.00 9.53 -4.19
N SER A 156 7.17 9.35 -5.20
CA SER A 156 7.10 8.14 -6.02
C SER A 156 7.14 8.43 -7.52
N VAL A 157 7.15 7.37 -8.32
CA VAL A 157 7.08 7.43 -9.78
C VAL A 157 5.65 7.53 -10.33
N LEU A 158 4.63 7.64 -9.47
CA LEU A 158 3.24 7.83 -9.89
C LEU A 158 3.13 9.10 -10.75
N LYS A 159 2.51 8.97 -11.92
CA LYS A 159 2.12 10.08 -12.79
C LYS A 159 0.72 10.58 -12.41
N SER A 160 0.37 11.78 -12.89
CA SER A 160 -0.99 12.30 -12.71
C SER A 160 -2.01 11.32 -13.31
N GLY A 161 -3.05 11.00 -12.55
CA GLY A 161 -4.09 10.05 -12.93
C GLY A 161 -3.70 8.57 -12.83
N GLU A 162 -2.47 8.24 -12.42
CA GLU A 162 -2.10 6.86 -12.09
C GLU A 162 -2.55 6.51 -10.66
N ILE A 163 -3.01 5.28 -10.51
CA ILE A 163 -3.33 4.68 -9.21
C ILE A 163 -2.58 3.36 -9.07
N MET A 164 -2.21 3.01 -7.84
CA MET A 164 -1.74 1.67 -7.54
C MET A 164 -2.94 0.73 -7.49
N HIS A 165 -2.99 -0.24 -8.40
CA HIS A 165 -4.07 -1.21 -8.48
C HIS A 165 -3.80 -2.44 -7.60
N SER A 166 -2.60 -3.03 -7.74
CA SER A 166 -2.24 -4.25 -7.03
C SER A 166 -0.74 -4.39 -6.80
N ILE A 167 -0.39 -5.28 -5.89
CA ILE A 167 0.97 -5.70 -5.56
C ILE A 167 1.05 -7.21 -5.83
N PHE A 168 1.90 -7.60 -6.76
CA PHE A 168 2.18 -8.99 -7.07
C PHE A 168 3.38 -9.49 -6.25
N LEU A 169 3.23 -10.68 -5.67
CA LEU A 169 4.28 -11.44 -5.00
C LEU A 169 4.49 -12.74 -5.77
N PRO A 170 5.73 -13.11 -6.15
CA PRO A 170 6.04 -14.43 -6.68
C PRO A 170 5.62 -15.54 -5.70
N GLN A 171 5.61 -16.78 -6.19
CA GLN A 171 5.40 -17.93 -5.30
C GLN A 171 6.35 -17.89 -4.09
N PRO A 172 5.87 -18.25 -2.90
CA PRO A 172 6.67 -18.22 -1.69
C PRO A 172 7.87 -19.14 -1.88
N SER A 173 9.07 -18.57 -1.67
CA SER A 173 10.32 -19.31 -1.77
C SER A 173 11.26 -18.85 -0.68
N GLY A 174 11.94 -19.84 -0.07
CA GLY A 174 12.82 -19.57 1.06
C GLY A 174 12.08 -19.16 2.32
N ASN A 175 12.85 -18.64 3.29
CA ASN A 175 12.35 -18.11 4.55
C ASN A 175 12.58 -16.59 4.59
N MET A 176 11.60 -15.85 5.10
CA MET A 176 11.69 -14.40 5.26
C MET A 176 11.46 -13.98 6.70
N ILE A 177 12.30 -13.07 7.21
CA ILE A 177 12.11 -12.39 8.48
C ILE A 177 12.08 -10.87 8.31
N TYR A 178 11.24 -10.20 9.10
CA TYR A 178 11.27 -8.76 9.29
C TYR A 178 11.56 -8.44 10.75
N SER A 179 12.45 -7.47 10.99
CA SER A 179 12.75 -6.96 12.32
C SER A 179 12.68 -5.45 12.32
N LYS A 180 12.04 -4.90 13.35
CA LYS A 180 11.85 -3.47 13.55
C LYS A 180 12.56 -3.05 14.82
N HIS A 181 13.49 -2.11 14.69
CA HIS A 181 14.02 -1.36 15.81
C HIS A 181 13.30 -0.03 15.94
N ALA A 182 12.73 0.23 17.12
CA ALA A 182 12.06 1.48 17.46
C ALA A 182 12.24 1.80 18.95
N PRO A 183 12.16 3.08 19.36
CA PRO A 183 12.31 3.49 20.76
C PRO A 183 11.31 2.82 21.71
N ARG A 184 10.11 2.49 21.21
CA ARG A 184 9.09 1.73 21.94
C ARG A 184 8.69 0.48 21.17
N LYS A 185 8.29 -0.56 21.91
CA LYS A 185 7.89 -1.87 21.34
C LYS A 185 6.66 -1.80 20.43
N PHE A 186 5.76 -0.84 20.64
CA PHE A 186 4.50 -0.72 19.91
C PHE A 186 4.19 0.74 19.59
N MET A 187 3.45 0.96 18.50
CA MET A 187 2.95 2.28 18.08
C MET A 187 4.05 3.33 17.85
N ASP A 188 5.21 2.90 17.38
CA ASP A 188 6.33 3.79 17.08
C ASP A 188 6.82 3.57 15.64
N LEU A 189 7.48 4.57 15.07
CA LEU A 189 8.06 4.47 13.72
C LEU A 189 9.36 3.68 13.77
N ALA A 190 9.66 2.95 12.70
CA ALA A 190 10.93 2.25 12.59
C ALA A 190 12.08 3.28 12.52
N VAL A 191 13.04 3.16 13.44
CA VAL A 191 14.35 3.81 13.28
C VAL A 191 15.17 3.00 12.29
N VAL A 192 15.09 1.66 12.39
CA VAL A 192 15.64 0.72 11.41
C VAL A 192 14.63 -0.41 11.21
N GLY A 193 14.28 -0.69 9.95
CA GLY A 193 13.54 -1.88 9.56
C GLY A 193 14.42 -2.76 8.67
N VAL A 194 14.56 -4.04 9.01
CA VAL A 194 15.38 -5.00 8.26
C VAL A 194 14.50 -6.15 7.81
N ALA A 195 14.42 -6.38 6.51
CA ALA A 195 13.83 -7.58 5.92
C ALA A 195 14.91 -8.42 5.25
N VAL A 196 14.90 -9.73 5.48
CA VAL A 196 15.83 -10.67 4.85
C VAL A 196 15.04 -11.86 4.33
N ARG A 197 15.16 -12.16 3.03
CA ARG A 197 14.69 -13.41 2.43
C ARG A 197 15.87 -14.29 2.08
N LEU A 198 15.90 -15.50 2.63
CA LEU A 198 16.90 -16.53 2.33
C LEU A 198 16.25 -17.63 1.52
N ALA A 199 16.57 -17.70 0.22
CA ALA A 199 16.10 -18.74 -0.68
C ALA A 199 17.30 -19.48 -1.28
N LYS A 200 17.12 -20.78 -1.59
CA LYS A 200 18.11 -21.49 -2.41
C LYS A 200 18.11 -20.86 -3.78
N LYS A 201 19.32 -20.58 -4.30
CA LYS A 201 19.49 -20.21 -5.69
C LYS A 201 19.14 -21.44 -6.53
N ASN A 202 18.12 -21.33 -7.37
CA ASN A 202 17.82 -22.34 -8.39
C ASN A 202 18.97 -22.41 -9.39
#